data_AF-A0A1G7JLH9-F1
#
_entry.id   AF-A0A1G7JLH9-F1
#
_cell.length_a   1.000
_cell.length_b   1.000
_cell.length_c   1.000
_cell.angle_alpha   90.00
_cell.angle_beta   90.00
_cell.angle_gamma   90.00
#
_symmetry.space_group_name_H-M   'P 1'
#
loop_
_entity.id
_entity.type
_entity.pdbx_description
1 polymer ?
#
loop_
_entity_poly.entity_id
_entity_poly.type
_entity_poly.pdbx_seq_one_letter_code
_entity_poly.pdbx_strand_id
1 'polypeptide(L)'
;MKKAAFRLQPVLELRRTQERAAAVASARAAAAASDAARRASDYETTLATASLPRSLPSGDFLAAMTVLRFAATDASDARAAATAAAEQAEAVRAQWTAAAQRTKALERLRERHREAQQHAEAAAEERAVDDLVTGRAGRGTAEEEVPWTA
;
A
#
# COMPACT_ATOMS: atom_id res chain seq x y z
N MET A 1 -28.05 -6.83 22.63
CA MET A 1 -26.92 -6.09 23.24
C MET A 1 -26.25 -5.22 22.18
N LYS A 2 -25.77 -4.01 22.52
CA LYS A 2 -25.11 -3.10 21.57
C LYS A 2 -23.67 -3.57 21.32
N LYS A 3 -23.32 -3.92 20.07
CA LYS A 3 -21.94 -4.30 19.69
C LYS A 3 -20.99 -3.12 19.92
N ALA A 4 -19.89 -3.34 20.64
CA ALA A 4 -18.93 -2.27 20.90
C ALA A 4 -18.20 -1.88 19.60
N ALA A 5 -18.09 -0.59 19.31
CA ALA A 5 -17.39 -0.15 18.10
C ALA A 5 -15.87 -0.39 18.22
N PHE A 6 -15.22 -0.73 17.10
CA PHE A 6 -13.75 -0.81 17.05
C PHE A 6 -13.16 0.60 17.14
N ARG A 7 -12.52 0.93 18.27
CA ARG A 7 -12.07 2.30 18.58
C ARG A 7 -11.07 2.87 17.57
N LEU A 8 -10.34 2.02 16.86
CA LEU A 8 -9.35 2.42 15.84
C LEU A 8 -9.90 2.42 14.41
N GLN A 9 -11.23 2.32 14.24
CA GLN A 9 -11.86 2.34 12.92
C GLN A 9 -11.48 3.59 12.08
N PRO A 10 -11.46 4.83 12.63
CA PRO A 10 -11.04 6.00 11.85
C PRO A 10 -9.57 5.94 11.41
N VAL A 11 -8.70 5.38 12.25
CA VAL A 11 -7.27 5.21 11.94
C VAL A 11 -7.08 4.19 10.82
N LEU A 12 -7.84 3.09 10.84
CA LEU A 12 -7.81 2.08 9.78
C LEU A 12 -8.23 2.68 8.42
N GLU A 13 -9.28 3.50 8.40
CA GLU A 13 -9.75 4.17 7.18
C GLU A 13 -8.70 5.14 6.63
N LEU A 14 -8.10 5.96 7.50
CA LEU A 14 -6.99 6.85 7.12
C LEU A 14 -5.82 6.04 6.53
N ARG A 15 -5.43 4.93 7.15
CA ARG A 15 -4.32 4.09 6.69
C ARG A 15 -4.61 3.45 5.33
N ARG A 16 -5.84 2.98 5.09
CA ARG A 16 -6.26 2.48 3.78
C ARG A 16 -6.15 3.55 2.69
N THR A 17 -6.51 4.79 2.99
CA THR A 17 -6.35 5.91 2.04
C THR A 17 -4.88 6.21 1.78
N GLN A 18 -4.03 6.21 2.82
CA GLN A 18 -2.59 6.39 2.67
C GLN A 18 -1.93 5.27 1.86
N GLU A 19 -2.33 4.02 2.07
CA GLU A 19 -1.87 2.88 1.30
C GLU A 19 -2.24 2.99 -0.18
N ARG A 20 -3.49 3.36 -0.49
CA ARG A 20 -3.91 3.60 -1.90
C ARG A 20 -3.11 4.73 -2.54
N ALA A 21 -2.88 5.83 -1.81
CA ALA A 21 -2.07 6.93 -2.31
C ALA A 21 -0.62 6.49 -2.59
N ALA A 22 -0.02 5.69 -1.69
CA ALA A 22 1.30 5.13 -1.88
C ALA A 22 1.36 4.13 -3.05
N ALA A 23 0.30 3.33 -3.25
CA ALA A 23 0.19 2.43 -4.40
C ALA A 23 0.18 3.20 -5.73
N VAL A 24 -0.62 4.28 -5.82
CA VAL A 24 -0.64 5.16 -7.01
C VAL A 24 0.72 5.80 -7.24
N ALA A 25 1.37 6.30 -6.19
CA ALA A 25 2.71 6.87 -6.29
C ALA A 25 3.74 5.84 -6.79
N SER A 26 3.70 4.61 -6.27
CA SER A 26 4.57 3.51 -6.71
C SER A 26 4.34 3.14 -8.17
N ALA A 27 3.08 3.09 -8.61
CA ALA A 27 2.75 2.80 -10.01
C ALA A 27 3.26 3.91 -10.96
N ARG A 28 3.11 5.18 -10.57
CA ARG A 28 3.63 6.31 -11.33
C ARG A 28 5.16 6.30 -11.42
N ALA A 29 5.84 6.02 -10.31
CA ALA A 29 7.30 5.93 -10.29
C ALA A 29 7.81 4.77 -11.17
N ALA A 30 7.13 3.61 -11.13
CA ALA A 30 7.46 2.48 -12.00
C ALA A 30 7.25 2.80 -13.50
N ALA A 31 6.16 3.49 -13.85
CA ALA A 31 5.92 3.94 -15.23
C ALA A 31 7.00 4.92 -15.70
N ALA A 32 7.34 5.91 -14.86
CA ALA A 32 8.40 6.87 -15.17
C ALA A 32 9.77 6.21 -15.35
N ALA A 33 10.11 5.21 -14.54
CA ALA A 33 11.34 4.43 -14.69
C ALA A 33 11.35 3.61 -15.99
N SER A 34 10.23 2.99 -16.35
CA SER A 34 10.09 2.25 -17.61
C SER A 34 10.25 3.18 -18.84
N ASP A 35 9.63 4.36 -18.80
CA ASP A 35 9.75 5.34 -19.88
C ASP A 35 11.18 5.91 -19.97
N ALA A 36 11.85 6.15 -18.84
CA ALA A 36 13.25 6.57 -18.83
C ALA A 36 14.18 5.49 -19.39
N ALA A 37 13.96 4.23 -19.04
CA ALA A 37 14.70 3.10 -19.60
C ALA A 37 14.50 2.96 -21.11
N ARG A 38 13.25 3.11 -21.59
CA ARG A 38 12.95 3.10 -23.03
C ARG A 38 13.71 4.20 -23.76
N ARG A 39 13.64 5.44 -23.27
CA ARG A 39 14.39 6.57 -23.85
C ARG A 39 15.88 6.32 -23.88
N ALA A 40 16.47 5.79 -22.80
CA ALA A 40 17.89 5.46 -22.78
C ALA A 40 18.24 4.43 -23.86
N SER A 41 17.46 3.36 -24.00
CA SER A 41 17.64 2.37 -25.07
C SER A 41 17.47 2.95 -26.47
N ASP A 42 16.54 3.89 -26.67
CA ASP A 42 16.35 4.56 -27.96
C ASP A 42 17.58 5.40 -28.34
N TYR A 43 18.12 6.18 -27.40
CA TYR A 43 19.34 6.95 -27.62
C TYR A 43 20.56 6.05 -27.87
N GLU A 44 20.73 4.99 -27.08
CA GLU A 44 21.81 4.03 -27.26
C GLU A 44 21.72 3.31 -28.62
N THR A 45 20.52 2.93 -29.05
CA THR A 45 20.29 2.30 -30.35
C THR A 45 20.56 3.27 -31.51
N THR A 46 20.09 4.51 -31.38
CA THR A 46 20.33 5.56 -32.37
C THR A 46 21.83 5.82 -32.53
N LEU A 47 22.56 5.89 -31.41
CA LEU A 47 24.01 6.07 -31.42
C LEU A 47 24.74 4.85 -32.01
N ALA A 48 24.34 3.64 -31.65
CA ALA A 48 24.97 2.40 -32.11
C ALA A 48 24.77 2.15 -33.62
N THR A 49 23.65 2.65 -34.17
CA THR A 49 23.33 2.53 -35.61
C THR A 49 23.79 3.73 -36.44
N ALA A 50 24.26 4.80 -35.80
CA ALA A 50 24.83 5.95 -36.49
C ALA A 50 26.06 5.52 -37.30
N SER A 51 26.05 5.81 -38.59
CA SER A 51 27.17 5.54 -39.50
C SER A 51 27.56 6.79 -40.24
N LEU A 52 28.87 6.98 -40.40
CA LEU A 52 29.43 8.05 -41.22
C LEU A 52 29.67 7.51 -42.64
N PRO A 53 29.32 8.28 -43.68
CA PRO A 53 29.74 7.98 -45.05
C PRO A 53 31.26 7.80 -45.14
N ARG A 54 31.71 6.92 -46.04
CA ARG A 54 33.14 6.58 -46.21
C ARG A 54 34.01 7.78 -46.62
N SER A 55 33.42 8.77 -47.27
CA SER A 55 34.07 10.04 -47.58
C SER A 55 33.12 11.20 -47.28
N LEU A 56 33.65 12.21 -46.60
CA LEU A 56 32.99 13.47 -46.34
C LEU A 56 34.01 14.59 -46.56
N PRO A 57 33.58 15.76 -47.07
CA PRO A 57 34.38 16.98 -46.98
C PRO A 57 34.75 17.28 -45.52
N SER A 58 35.90 17.90 -45.28
CA SER A 58 36.43 18.08 -43.93
C SER A 58 35.50 18.84 -42.98
N GLY A 59 34.76 19.84 -43.49
CA GLY A 59 33.77 20.59 -42.70
C GLY A 59 32.59 19.70 -42.27
N ASP A 60 32.06 18.90 -43.19
CA ASP A 60 30.92 18.01 -42.93
C ASP A 60 31.31 16.87 -41.99
N PHE A 61 32.55 16.38 -42.09
CA PHE A 61 33.10 15.40 -41.16
C PHE A 61 33.15 15.94 -39.72
N LEU A 62 33.69 17.16 -39.54
CA LEU A 62 33.74 17.79 -38.21
C LEU A 62 32.32 18.02 -37.66
N ALA A 63 31.40 18.50 -38.49
CA ALA A 63 30.00 18.66 -38.09
C ALA A 63 29.39 17.31 -37.64
N ALA A 64 29.55 16.25 -38.43
CA ALA A 64 29.03 14.93 -38.09
C ALA A 64 29.64 14.36 -36.78
N MET A 65 30.94 14.57 -36.56
CA MET A 65 31.60 14.18 -35.31
C MET A 65 31.08 14.96 -34.10
N THR A 66 30.78 16.25 -34.25
CA THR A 66 30.17 17.03 -33.16
C THR A 66 28.78 16.55 -32.82
N VAL A 67 27.94 16.26 -33.83
CA VAL A 67 26.60 15.68 -33.63
C VAL A 67 26.69 14.33 -32.94
N LEU A 68 27.61 13.46 -33.34
CA LEU A 68 27.82 12.15 -32.73
C LEU A 68 28.25 12.28 -31.25
N ARG A 69 29.09 13.27 -30.93
CA ARG A 69 29.48 13.56 -29.54
C ARG A 69 28.30 14.03 -28.69
N PHE A 70 27.44 14.89 -29.23
CA PHE A 70 26.21 15.29 -28.53
C PHE A 70 25.29 14.09 -28.31
N ALA A 71 25.06 13.27 -29.34
CA ALA A 71 24.25 12.05 -29.23
C ALA A 71 24.82 11.07 -28.18
N ALA A 72 26.14 10.94 -28.08
CA ALA A 72 26.78 10.13 -27.04
C ALA A 72 26.59 10.70 -25.63
N THR A 73 26.60 12.03 -25.50
CA THR A 73 26.33 12.71 -24.23
C THR A 73 24.88 12.51 -23.82
N ASP A 74 23.93 12.71 -24.74
CA ASP A 74 22.49 12.50 -24.51
C ASP A 74 22.19 11.05 -24.12
N ALA A 75 22.84 10.08 -24.76
CA ALA A 75 22.70 8.66 -24.39
C ALA A 75 23.21 8.38 -22.97
N SER A 76 24.37 8.95 -22.60
CA SER A 76 24.92 8.85 -21.24
C SER A 76 24.00 9.47 -20.20
N ASP A 77 23.47 10.67 -20.47
CA ASP A 77 22.56 11.39 -19.57
C ASP A 77 21.23 10.65 -19.43
N ALA A 78 20.68 10.13 -20.53
CA ALA A 78 19.47 9.32 -20.51
C ALA A 78 19.66 8.03 -19.69
N ARG A 79 20.82 7.39 -19.79
CA ARG A 79 21.16 6.21 -18.98
C ARG A 79 21.26 6.55 -17.50
N ALA A 80 21.93 7.65 -17.15
CA ALA A 80 22.01 8.11 -15.76
C ALA A 80 20.62 8.44 -15.19
N ALA A 81 19.77 9.11 -15.98
CA ALA A 81 18.39 9.39 -15.60
C ALA A 81 17.54 8.12 -15.42
N ALA A 82 17.74 7.10 -16.27
CA ALA A 82 17.07 5.80 -16.13
C ALA A 82 17.48 5.08 -14.83
N THR A 83 18.78 5.10 -14.48
CA THR A 83 19.26 4.55 -13.20
C THR A 83 18.64 5.28 -12.02
N ALA A 84 18.67 6.62 -12.01
CA ALA A 84 18.07 7.42 -10.94
C ALA A 84 16.56 7.18 -10.80
N ALA A 85 15.85 7.07 -11.93
CA ALA A 85 14.41 6.77 -11.92
C ALA A 85 14.10 5.37 -11.38
N ALA A 86 14.95 4.37 -11.69
CA ALA A 86 14.82 3.03 -11.15
C ALA A 86 15.04 3.00 -9.62
N GLU A 87 16.07 3.68 -9.12
CA GLU A 87 16.33 3.81 -7.68
C GLU A 87 15.16 4.50 -6.96
N GLN A 88 14.62 5.57 -7.55
CA GLN A 88 13.45 6.26 -7.01
C GLN A 88 12.21 5.35 -7.00
N ALA A 89 12.01 4.55 -8.04
CA ALA A 89 10.89 3.60 -8.10
C ALA A 89 10.98 2.54 -7.00
N GLU A 90 12.17 2.03 -6.71
CA GLU A 90 12.38 1.09 -5.60
C GLU A 90 12.17 1.76 -4.22
N ALA A 91 12.64 2.99 -4.04
CA ALA A 91 12.41 3.74 -2.80
C ALA A 91 10.90 3.96 -2.53
N VAL A 92 10.13 4.32 -3.56
CA VAL A 92 8.68 4.51 -3.43
C VAL A 92 7.96 3.17 -3.22
N ARG A 93 8.40 2.09 -3.86
CA ARG A 93 7.86 0.74 -3.64
C ARG A 93 8.05 0.28 -2.20
N ALA A 94 9.22 0.56 -1.61
CA ALA A 94 9.48 0.27 -0.20
C ALA A 94 8.52 1.04 0.72
N GLN A 95 8.25 2.32 0.43
CA GLN A 95 7.27 3.12 1.18
C GLN A 95 5.85 2.55 1.07
N TRP A 96 5.43 2.12 -0.12
CA TRP A 96 4.13 1.47 -0.31
C TRP A 96 4.03 0.17 0.49
N THR A 97 5.08 -0.66 0.46
CA THR A 97 5.11 -1.92 1.23
C THR A 97 5.02 -1.66 2.73
N ALA A 98 5.76 -0.66 3.23
CA ALA A 98 5.69 -0.25 4.63
C ALA A 98 4.30 0.30 5.01
N ALA A 99 3.60 0.99 4.09
CA ALA A 99 2.23 1.44 4.31
C ALA A 99 1.25 0.25 4.37
N ALA A 100 1.35 -0.70 3.43
CA ALA A 100 0.54 -1.91 3.39
C ALA A 100 0.72 -2.78 4.64
N GLN A 101 1.95 -2.94 5.12
CA GLN A 101 2.22 -3.66 6.37
C GLN A 101 1.54 -3.01 7.58
N ARG A 102 1.58 -1.67 7.68
CA ARG A 102 0.91 -0.92 8.76
C ARG A 102 -0.60 -1.07 8.69
N THR A 103 -1.21 -1.01 7.50
CA THR A 103 -2.66 -1.26 7.34
C THR A 103 -3.01 -2.69 7.76
N LYS A 104 -2.27 -3.68 7.26
CA LYS A 104 -2.51 -5.10 7.55
C LYS A 104 -2.46 -5.43 9.04
N ALA A 105 -1.56 -4.78 9.80
CA ALA A 105 -1.50 -4.93 11.25
C ALA A 105 -2.79 -4.45 11.94
N LEU A 106 -3.36 -3.31 11.51
CA LEU A 106 -4.62 -2.80 12.04
C LEU A 106 -5.82 -3.64 11.64
N GLU A 107 -5.82 -4.19 10.42
CA GLU A 107 -6.88 -5.11 9.97
C GLU A 107 -6.91 -6.38 10.82
N ARG A 108 -5.75 -6.96 11.13
CA ARG A 108 -5.64 -8.10 12.05
C ARG A 108 -6.11 -7.76 13.46
N LEU A 109 -5.88 -6.53 13.92
CA LEU A 109 -6.38 -6.10 15.23
C LEU A 109 -7.91 -5.95 15.24
N ARG A 110 -8.48 -5.42 14.17
CA ARG A 110 -9.93 -5.35 13.98
C ARG A 110 -10.57 -6.74 13.95
N GLU A 111 -9.94 -7.70 13.27
CA GLU A 111 -10.47 -9.07 13.22
C GLU A 111 -10.48 -9.72 14.60
N ARG A 112 -9.36 -9.63 15.34
CA ARG A 112 -9.29 -10.13 16.73
C ARG A 112 -10.31 -9.47 17.65
N HIS A 113 -10.58 -8.17 17.47
CA HIS A 113 -11.63 -7.48 18.21
C HIS A 113 -13.02 -8.06 17.90
N ARG A 114 -13.29 -8.37 16.64
CA ARG A 114 -14.56 -9.00 16.23
C ARG A 114 -14.70 -10.42 16.80
N GLU A 115 -13.65 -11.23 16.74
CA GLU A 115 -13.62 -12.57 17.33
C GLU A 115 -13.89 -12.51 18.85
N ALA A 116 -13.22 -11.60 19.57
CA ALA A 116 -13.42 -11.42 21.00
C ALA A 116 -14.86 -11.02 21.35
N GLN A 117 -15.52 -10.20 20.51
CA GLN A 117 -16.92 -9.85 20.69
C GLN A 117 -17.85 -11.05 20.50
N GLN A 118 -17.61 -11.86 19.49
CA GLN A 118 -18.40 -13.06 19.23
C GLN A 118 -18.27 -14.06 20.39
N HIS A 119 -17.05 -14.25 20.92
CA HIS A 119 -16.84 -15.09 22.10
C HIS A 119 -17.54 -14.54 23.34
N ALA A 120 -17.52 -13.23 23.55
CA ALA A 120 -18.23 -12.60 24.68
C ALA A 120 -19.75 -12.71 24.56
N GLU A 121 -20.30 -12.58 23.34
CA GLU A 121 -21.71 -12.80 23.03
C GLU A 121 -22.10 -14.25 23.33
N ALA A 122 -21.36 -15.23 22.78
CA ALA A 122 -21.62 -16.65 23.03
C ALA A 122 -21.55 -17.02 24.52
N ALA A 123 -20.55 -16.53 25.25
CA ALA A 123 -20.42 -16.78 26.69
C ALA A 123 -21.52 -16.11 27.53
N ALA A 124 -22.12 -15.00 27.05
CA ALA A 124 -23.26 -14.36 27.70
C ALA A 124 -24.56 -15.14 27.42
N GLU A 125 -24.72 -15.65 26.21
CA GLU A 125 -25.84 -16.54 25.83
C GLU A 125 -25.80 -17.84 26.64
N GLU A 126 -24.64 -18.48 26.76
CA GLU A 126 -24.46 -19.70 27.56
C GLU A 126 -24.82 -19.47 29.04
N ARG A 127 -24.33 -18.38 29.65
CA ARG A 127 -24.71 -18.00 31.02
C ARG A 127 -26.21 -17.76 31.17
N ALA A 128 -26.84 -17.09 30.21
CA ALA A 128 -28.28 -16.86 30.25
C ALA A 128 -29.09 -18.16 30.17
N VAL A 129 -28.65 -19.14 29.37
CA VAL A 129 -29.26 -20.47 29.31
C VAL A 129 -29.08 -21.22 30.64
N ASP A 130 -27.88 -21.19 31.21
CA ASP A 130 -27.61 -21.87 32.49
C ASP A 130 -28.42 -21.26 33.65
N ASP A 131 -28.57 -19.94 33.69
CA ASP A 131 -29.41 -19.23 34.66
C ASP A 131 -30.90 -19.59 34.54
N LEU A 132 -31.39 -19.88 33.32
CA LEU A 132 -32.74 -20.37 33.08
C LEU A 132 -32.91 -21.82 33.56
N VAL A 133 -31.96 -22.70 33.25
CA VAL A 133 -31.99 -24.13 33.64
C VAL A 133 -31.88 -24.31 35.15
N THR A 134 -31.02 -23.54 35.81
CA THR A 134 -30.82 -23.62 37.27
C THR A 134 -31.94 -22.95 38.08
N GLY A 135 -32.95 -22.37 37.42
CA GLY A 135 -34.06 -21.66 38.06
C GLY A 135 -33.62 -20.42 38.84
N ARG A 136 -32.40 -19.92 38.59
CA ARG A 136 -31.83 -18.74 39.25
C ARG A 136 -32.38 -17.45 38.64
N ALA A 137 -32.75 -17.47 37.37
CA ALA A 137 -33.37 -16.34 36.67
C ALA A 137 -34.71 -15.88 37.29
N GLY A 138 -35.44 -16.76 37.99
CA GLY A 138 -36.71 -16.43 38.65
C GLY A 138 -36.60 -16.05 40.14
N ARG A 139 -35.44 -16.24 40.78
CA ARG A 139 -35.29 -16.06 42.24
C ARG A 139 -34.85 -14.66 42.66
N GLY A 140 -34.38 -13.83 41.74
CA GLY A 140 -33.92 -12.45 42.01
C GLY A 140 -35.01 -11.38 42.07
N THR A 141 -36.27 -11.72 41.76
CA THR A 141 -37.43 -10.80 41.81
C THR A 141 -38.49 -11.21 42.84
N ALA A 142 -38.21 -12.22 43.67
CA ALA A 142 -39.15 -12.79 44.64
C ALA A 142 -38.78 -12.48 46.10
N GLU A 143 -38.24 -11.28 46.38
CA GLU A 143 -37.99 -10.79 47.76
C GLU A 143 -38.87 -9.58 48.16
N GLU A 144 -39.95 -9.29 47.41
CA GLU A 144 -41.04 -8.40 47.85
C GLU A 144 -42.38 -9.15 47.92
N GLU A 145 -42.44 -10.27 48.65
CA GLU A 145 -43.71 -10.72 49.22
C GLU A 145 -43.71 -10.37 50.71
N VAL A 146 -44.26 -9.19 51.02
CA VAL A 146 -44.61 -8.80 52.39
C VAL A 146 -45.78 -9.70 52.82
N PRO A 147 -45.63 -10.54 53.86
CA PRO A 147 -46.70 -11.41 54.29
C PRO A 147 -47.79 -10.57 54.98
N TRP A 148 -49.00 -10.71 54.45
CA TRP A 148 -50.23 -10.24 55.08
C TRP A 148 -50.32 -10.76 56.52
N THR A 149 -50.49 -9.86 57.48
CA THR A 149 -50.96 -10.21 58.83
C THR A 149 -52.26 -9.45 59.12
N ALA A 150 -53.18 -10.18 59.74
CA ALA A 150 -54.62 -9.93 59.87
C ALA A 150 -55.01 -8.75 60.76
#